data_AF-D1W5I6-F1
#
_entry.id   AF-D1W5I6-F1
#
_cell.length_a   1.000
_cell.length_b   1.000
_cell.length_c   1.000
_cell.angle_alpha   90.00
_cell.angle_beta   90.00
_cell.angle_gamma   90.00
#
_symmetry.space_group_name_H-M   'P 1'
#
loop_
_entity.id
_entity.type
_entity.pdbx_description
1 polymer ?
#
loop_
_entity_poly.entity_id
_entity_poly.type
_entity_poly.pdbx_seq_one_letter_code
_entity_poly.pdbx_strand_id
1 'polypeptide(L)'
;MKKHLLSLLVALVATASSLPMAAQEAYAVFTEANSTLTFYYDNLRSTRPGTKYDMPTKGAIPGWTGTYTAPQEKIKHAVFDVSFADYRPMFTCSWFEQCAKLQDIKDIRNLNTENVINMTYMFSGCSSLTSLDLTNFNTANVTNMGSMFFNCSSLESLNLNNFNTEKVTSMKYMFVSCSSLISIDLTSFNTANVTDMCDMFDNCCSLKSLDLTNFNTEKVTDMGSMFDNCSSLASLNLTNFNT
;
A
#
# COMPACT_ATOMS: atom_id res chain seq x y z
N MET A 1 -86.83 -9.13 3.15
CA MET A 1 -86.17 -8.62 4.36
C MET A 1 -85.20 -9.69 4.89
N LYS A 2 -83.99 -9.26 5.30
CA LYS A 2 -82.77 -10.04 5.69
C LYS A 2 -81.81 -10.27 4.51
N LYS A 3 -81.03 -9.24 4.15
CA LYS A 3 -79.73 -8.77 4.72
C LYS A 3 -78.55 -9.62 4.25
N HIS A 4 -77.76 -8.97 3.39
CA HIS A 4 -76.43 -9.31 2.89
C HIS A 4 -75.45 -9.72 3.99
N LEU A 5 -74.61 -10.72 3.69
CA LEU A 5 -73.32 -10.90 4.37
C LEU A 5 -72.23 -10.98 3.29
N LEU A 6 -71.70 -9.81 2.94
CA LEU A 6 -70.46 -9.65 2.18
C LEU A 6 -69.33 -9.94 3.15
N SER A 7 -68.60 -11.05 2.98
CA SER A 7 -67.36 -11.29 3.73
C SER A 7 -66.26 -10.43 3.10
N LEU A 8 -65.91 -9.34 3.78
CA LEU A 8 -64.82 -8.44 3.40
C LEU A 8 -63.51 -9.09 3.85
N LEU A 9 -62.76 -9.71 2.92
CA LEU A 9 -61.39 -10.14 3.19
C LEU A 9 -60.49 -8.90 3.15
N VAL A 10 -60.16 -8.35 4.32
CA VAL A 10 -59.15 -7.30 4.44
C VAL A 10 -57.79 -7.95 4.26
N ALA A 11 -57.24 -7.87 3.05
CA ALA A 11 -55.84 -8.19 2.81
C ALA A 11 -54.97 -7.11 3.48
N LEU A 12 -54.37 -7.47 4.61
CA LEU A 12 -53.33 -6.66 5.24
C LEU A 12 -52.07 -6.73 4.36
N VAL A 13 -51.94 -5.81 3.40
CA VAL A 13 -50.68 -5.62 2.68
C VAL A 13 -49.73 -4.92 3.66
N ALA A 14 -48.96 -5.69 4.41
CA ALA A 14 -47.79 -5.18 5.09
C ALA A 14 -46.80 -4.75 4.00
N THR A 15 -46.75 -3.46 3.68
CA THR A 15 -45.61 -2.91 2.96
C THR A 15 -44.40 -3.09 3.87
N ALA A 16 -43.59 -4.11 3.59
CA ALA A 16 -42.23 -4.15 4.11
C ALA A 16 -41.53 -2.90 3.55
N SER A 17 -41.49 -1.83 4.34
CA SER A 17 -40.58 -0.73 4.08
C SER A 17 -39.19 -1.35 4.21
N SER A 18 -38.55 -1.66 3.07
CA SER A 18 -37.14 -2.00 3.08
C SER A 18 -36.43 -0.83 3.73
N LEU A 19 -35.87 -1.04 4.92
CA LEU A 19 -34.92 -0.10 5.51
C LEU A 19 -33.90 0.23 4.42
N PRO A 20 -33.56 1.52 4.19
CA PRO A 20 -32.57 1.86 3.18
C PRO A 20 -31.31 1.06 3.48
N MET A 21 -30.88 0.25 2.51
CA MET A 21 -29.65 -0.53 2.63
C MET A 21 -28.53 0.47 2.93
N ALA A 22 -27.78 0.24 4.01
CA ALA A 22 -26.66 1.11 4.35
C ALA A 22 -25.75 1.26 3.13
N ALA A 23 -25.32 2.50 2.87
CA ALA A 23 -24.46 2.80 1.73
C ALA A 23 -23.16 2.00 1.84
N GLN A 24 -22.69 1.48 0.71
CA GLN A 24 -21.39 0.82 0.63
C GLN A 24 -20.30 1.82 0.99
N GLU A 25 -19.44 1.47 1.94
CA GLU A 25 -18.34 2.31 2.41
C GLU A 25 -17.04 1.51 2.49
N ALA A 26 -15.91 2.20 2.29
CA ALA A 26 -14.60 1.58 2.39
C ALA A 26 -14.02 1.82 3.79
N TYR A 27 -13.55 0.76 4.44
CA TYR A 27 -13.06 0.84 5.81
C TYR A 27 -12.10 -0.31 6.12
N ALA A 28 -11.29 -0.13 7.16
CA ALA A 28 -10.43 -1.17 7.69
C ALA A 28 -10.92 -1.60 9.08
N VAL A 29 -10.69 -2.86 9.44
CA VAL A 29 -11.03 -3.42 10.75
C VAL A 29 -9.82 -4.12 11.33
N PHE A 30 -9.38 -3.69 12.50
CA PHE A 30 -8.35 -4.40 13.27
C PHE A 30 -9.00 -5.36 14.27
N THR A 31 -8.63 -6.63 14.18
CA THR A 31 -9.06 -7.70 15.10
C THR A 31 -7.87 -8.11 15.98
N GLU A 32 -7.89 -7.71 17.26
CA GLU A 32 -6.75 -7.93 18.16
C GLU A 32 -6.52 -9.42 18.46
N ALA A 33 -7.59 -10.21 18.56
CA ALA A 33 -7.53 -11.65 18.88
C ALA A 33 -6.63 -12.46 17.91
N ASN A 34 -6.52 -12.01 16.66
CA ASN A 34 -5.66 -12.64 15.64
C ASN A 34 -4.69 -11.64 15.00
N SER A 35 -4.50 -10.44 15.57
CA SER A 35 -3.54 -9.43 15.08
C SER A 35 -3.72 -9.08 13.59
N THR A 36 -4.96 -9.11 13.09
CA THR A 36 -5.25 -8.95 11.66
C THR A 36 -5.93 -7.62 11.36
N LEU A 37 -5.41 -6.89 10.36
CA LEU A 37 -6.06 -5.73 9.76
C LEU A 37 -6.74 -6.16 8.45
N THR A 38 -8.06 -6.06 8.36
CA THR A 38 -8.82 -6.41 7.15
C THR A 38 -9.47 -5.20 6.50
N PHE A 39 -9.31 -5.06 5.19
CA PHE A 39 -9.87 -3.99 4.37
C PHE A 39 -11.13 -4.48 3.68
N TYR A 40 -12.20 -3.68 3.75
CA TYR A 40 -13.53 -3.99 3.23
C TYR A 40 -14.11 -2.83 2.45
N TYR A 41 -14.98 -3.15 1.49
CA TYR A 41 -15.79 -2.17 0.77
C TYR A 41 -17.21 -2.71 0.59
N ASP A 42 -18.02 -2.60 1.64
CA ASP A 42 -19.39 -3.12 1.70
C ASP A 42 -20.22 -2.32 2.73
N ASN A 43 -21.40 -2.84 3.10
CA ASN A 43 -22.33 -2.21 4.03
C ASN A 43 -22.38 -2.89 5.41
N LEU A 44 -21.35 -3.68 5.77
CA LEU A 44 -21.30 -4.50 6.98
C LEU A 44 -20.46 -3.86 8.11
N ARG A 45 -20.11 -2.57 8.00
CA ARG A 45 -19.20 -1.90 8.96
C ARG A 45 -19.71 -1.93 10.38
N SER A 46 -21.00 -1.68 10.57
CA SER A 46 -21.64 -1.61 11.88
C SER A 46 -21.74 -2.98 12.56
N THR A 47 -21.74 -4.09 11.79
CA THR A 47 -21.94 -5.44 12.32
C THR A 47 -20.64 -6.20 12.56
N ARG A 48 -19.53 -5.83 11.90
CA ARG A 48 -18.24 -6.50 12.07
C ARG A 48 -17.65 -6.22 13.47
N PRO A 49 -17.12 -7.23 14.18
CA PRO A 49 -16.38 -7.02 15.43
C PRO A 49 -15.02 -6.35 15.18
N GLY A 50 -14.39 -5.83 16.23
CA GLY A 50 -13.07 -5.18 16.14
C GLY A 50 -13.12 -3.66 15.95
N THR A 51 -11.94 -3.04 15.98
CA THR A 51 -11.79 -1.58 15.85
C THR A 51 -11.86 -1.19 14.39
N LYS A 52 -12.77 -0.27 14.04
CA LYS A 52 -12.97 0.17 12.66
C LYS A 52 -12.26 1.49 12.41
N TYR A 53 -11.70 1.63 11.22
CA TYR A 53 -11.01 2.83 10.76
C TYR A 53 -11.55 3.25 9.41
N ASP A 54 -11.71 4.56 9.22
CA ASP A 54 -11.99 5.14 7.92
C ASP A 54 -10.77 5.01 6.99
N MET A 55 -11.03 4.92 5.69
CA MET A 55 -9.96 5.05 4.71
C MET A 55 -9.39 6.48 4.73
N PRO A 56 -8.07 6.65 4.68
CA PRO A 56 -7.45 7.97 4.74
C PRO A 56 -7.81 8.82 3.53
N THR A 57 -8.05 10.11 3.77
CA THR A 57 -8.17 11.12 2.73
C THR A 57 -6.80 11.69 2.36
N LYS A 58 -6.75 12.59 1.36
CA LYS A 58 -5.50 13.25 0.93
C LYS A 58 -4.75 13.85 2.13
N GLY A 59 -3.49 13.43 2.33
CA GLY A 59 -2.61 13.93 3.38
C GLY A 59 -2.92 13.45 4.79
N ALA A 60 -3.92 12.58 4.97
CA ALA A 60 -4.22 11.96 6.26
C ALA A 60 -3.38 10.69 6.43
N ILE A 61 -2.80 10.53 7.63
CA ILE A 61 -2.17 9.27 8.02
C ILE A 61 -3.30 8.30 8.41
N PRO A 62 -3.28 7.03 7.96
CA PRO A 62 -4.28 6.06 8.37
C PRO A 62 -4.39 5.93 9.89
N GLY A 63 -5.62 5.82 10.40
CA GLY A 63 -5.86 5.69 11.84
C GLY A 63 -5.23 4.44 12.47
N TRP A 64 -4.85 3.45 11.66
CA TRP A 64 -4.17 2.24 12.10
C TRP A 64 -2.63 2.33 12.10
N THR A 65 -2.02 3.39 11.58
CA THR A 65 -0.56 3.61 11.56
C THR A 65 -0.09 4.94 12.18
N GLY A 66 -0.99 5.90 12.40
CA GLY A 66 -0.63 7.31 12.61
C GLY A 66 -0.26 7.80 14.02
N THR A 67 -0.12 6.95 15.04
CA THR A 67 0.36 7.39 16.37
C THR A 67 1.23 6.34 17.06
N TYR A 68 2.06 6.74 18.03
CA TYR A 68 2.85 5.84 18.92
C TYR A 68 1.99 4.88 19.78
N THR A 69 0.67 4.95 19.65
CA THR A 69 -0.32 4.13 20.38
C THR A 69 -1.30 3.42 19.45
N ALA A 70 -1.08 3.49 18.14
CA ALA A 70 -1.94 2.90 17.13
C ALA A 70 -1.66 1.38 16.98
N PRO A 71 -2.58 0.62 16.35
CA PRO A 71 -2.48 -0.84 16.29
C PRO A 71 -1.29 -1.37 15.47
N GLN A 72 -0.54 -0.56 14.71
CA GLN A 72 0.53 -1.04 13.82
C GLN A 72 1.58 -1.91 14.50
N GLU A 73 1.91 -1.64 15.77
CA GLU A 73 2.84 -2.46 16.56
C GLU A 73 2.30 -3.87 16.87
N LYS A 74 1.00 -4.07 16.67
CA LYS A 74 0.27 -5.33 16.88
C LYS A 74 -0.17 -5.98 15.57
N ILE A 75 -0.11 -5.30 14.42
CA ILE A 75 -0.52 -5.88 13.13
C ILE A 75 0.51 -6.94 12.72
N LYS A 76 0.05 -8.18 12.57
CA LYS A 76 0.85 -9.30 12.04
C LYS A 76 0.39 -9.73 10.65
N HIS A 77 -0.89 -9.57 10.36
CA HIS A 77 -1.48 -9.96 9.10
C HIS A 77 -2.32 -8.81 8.54
N ALA A 78 -2.25 -8.61 7.24
CA ALA A 78 -3.19 -7.76 6.51
C ALA A 78 -4.00 -8.62 5.54
N VAL A 79 -5.27 -8.29 5.34
CA VAL A 79 -6.16 -9.00 4.42
C VAL A 79 -6.96 -8.00 3.61
N PHE A 80 -6.93 -8.11 2.29
CA PHE A 80 -7.84 -7.38 1.42
C PHE A 80 -9.01 -8.28 1.03
N ASP A 81 -10.16 -8.08 1.68
CA ASP A 81 -11.36 -8.86 1.40
C ASP A 81 -11.80 -8.70 -0.07
N VAL A 82 -12.50 -9.70 -0.61
CA VAL A 82 -12.99 -9.67 -2.00
C VAL A 82 -13.86 -8.45 -2.29
N SER A 83 -14.61 -7.95 -1.29
CA SER A 83 -15.40 -6.72 -1.43
C SER A 83 -14.53 -5.51 -1.77
N PHE A 84 -13.26 -5.50 -1.37
CA PHE A 84 -12.35 -4.40 -1.60
C PHE A 84 -11.90 -4.24 -3.06
N ALA A 85 -12.11 -5.27 -3.90
CA ALA A 85 -11.68 -5.29 -5.30
C ALA A 85 -12.27 -4.16 -6.15
N ASP A 86 -13.40 -3.58 -5.75
CA ASP A 86 -14.08 -2.46 -6.43
C ASP A 86 -13.73 -1.08 -5.85
N TYR A 87 -13.04 -1.02 -4.72
CA TYR A 87 -12.56 0.25 -4.18
C TYR A 87 -11.33 0.75 -4.96
N ARG A 88 -11.23 2.08 -5.12
CA ARG A 88 -10.16 2.74 -5.87
C ARG A 88 -9.52 3.84 -5.03
N PRO A 89 -8.61 3.49 -4.11
CA PRO A 89 -7.92 4.49 -3.31
C PRO A 89 -7.11 5.43 -4.23
N MET A 90 -7.13 6.72 -3.93
CA MET A 90 -6.21 7.69 -4.56
C MET A 90 -4.88 7.79 -3.80
N PHE A 91 -4.86 7.35 -2.54
CA PHE A 91 -3.72 7.47 -1.63
C PHE A 91 -3.54 6.17 -0.87
N THR A 92 -2.36 5.56 -0.98
CA THR A 92 -1.94 4.42 -0.15
C THR A 92 -0.79 4.79 0.78
N CYS A 93 -0.50 6.08 0.90
CA CYS A 93 0.57 6.59 1.75
C CYS A 93 0.38 6.12 3.20
N SER A 94 1.46 5.61 3.79
CA SER A 94 1.52 5.14 5.17
C SER A 94 0.58 3.97 5.53
N TRP A 95 0.00 3.24 4.57
CA TRP A 95 -0.95 2.15 4.86
C TRP A 95 -0.38 1.02 5.71
N PHE A 96 0.92 0.75 5.63
CA PHE A 96 1.60 -0.22 6.49
C PHE A 96 2.85 0.39 7.14
N GLU A 97 2.89 1.71 7.29
CA GLU A 97 4.00 2.39 7.95
C GLU A 97 4.17 1.92 9.40
N GLN A 98 5.41 1.57 9.75
CA GLN A 98 5.85 1.04 11.04
C GLN A 98 5.09 -0.22 11.51
N CYS A 99 4.49 -0.98 10.60
CA CYS A 99 3.95 -2.31 10.88
C CYS A 99 5.09 -3.34 11.02
N ALA A 100 5.97 -3.15 12.01
CA ALA A 100 7.21 -3.92 12.17
C ALA A 100 7.00 -5.43 12.37
N LYS A 101 5.80 -5.86 12.79
CA LYS A 101 5.43 -7.27 12.97
C LYS A 101 4.62 -7.86 11.81
N LEU A 102 4.40 -7.10 10.73
CA LEU A 102 3.65 -7.59 9.56
C LEU A 102 4.43 -8.72 8.89
N GLN A 103 3.83 -9.90 8.85
CA GLN A 103 4.40 -11.14 8.31
C GLN A 103 3.88 -11.45 6.91
N ASP A 104 2.60 -11.15 6.66
CA ASP A 104 1.95 -11.42 5.39
C ASP A 104 0.81 -10.44 5.08
N ILE A 105 0.55 -10.28 3.78
CA ILE A 105 -0.58 -9.55 3.23
C ILE A 105 -1.33 -10.52 2.31
N LYS A 106 -2.51 -10.94 2.74
CA LYS A 106 -3.35 -11.88 1.98
C LYS A 106 -4.26 -11.15 1.02
N ASP A 107 -4.40 -11.75 -0.15
CA ASP A 107 -5.32 -11.29 -1.21
C ASP A 107 -5.08 -9.84 -1.65
N ILE A 108 -3.82 -9.39 -1.61
CA ILE A 108 -3.42 -8.05 -2.03
C ILE A 108 -3.83 -7.71 -3.47
N ARG A 109 -4.11 -8.71 -4.32
CA ARG A 109 -4.76 -8.54 -5.64
C ARG A 109 -6.10 -7.78 -5.61
N ASN A 110 -6.80 -7.77 -4.47
CA ASN A 110 -8.03 -7.02 -4.27
C ASN A 110 -7.77 -5.53 -3.96
N LEU A 111 -6.51 -5.13 -3.74
CA LEU A 111 -6.13 -3.72 -3.70
C LEU A 111 -5.91 -3.22 -5.14
N ASN A 112 -6.92 -2.57 -5.71
CA ASN A 112 -6.76 -1.94 -7.02
C ASN A 112 -6.06 -0.58 -6.88
N THR A 113 -4.84 -0.46 -7.43
CA THR A 113 -4.03 0.76 -7.33
C THR A 113 -4.10 1.69 -8.54
N GLU A 114 -5.01 1.47 -9.50
CA GLU A 114 -5.00 2.19 -10.80
C GLU A 114 -5.13 3.71 -10.66
N ASN A 115 -5.79 4.19 -9.60
CA ASN A 115 -5.99 5.61 -9.31
C ASN A 115 -5.03 6.15 -8.26
N VAL A 116 -4.10 5.35 -7.75
CA VAL A 116 -3.18 5.78 -6.69
C VAL A 116 -2.17 6.77 -7.27
N ILE A 117 -2.05 7.93 -6.62
CA ILE A 117 -1.13 9.01 -7.02
C ILE A 117 0.06 9.08 -6.06
N ASN A 118 -0.10 8.64 -4.81
CA ASN A 118 0.93 8.72 -3.77
C ASN A 118 1.04 7.40 -3.01
N MET A 119 2.25 6.81 -3.03
CA MET A 119 2.63 5.58 -2.33
C MET A 119 3.73 5.82 -1.28
N THR A 120 3.95 7.07 -0.85
CA THR A 120 5.00 7.41 0.12
C THR A 120 4.79 6.63 1.42
N TYR A 121 5.85 6.04 1.97
CA TYR A 121 5.84 5.25 3.21
C TYR A 121 4.92 4.01 3.22
N MET A 122 4.37 3.57 2.08
CA MET A 122 3.32 2.53 2.05
C MET A 122 3.70 1.26 2.83
N PHE A 123 4.96 0.80 2.76
CA PHE A 123 5.47 -0.35 3.49
C PHE A 123 6.64 0.01 4.44
N SER A 124 6.88 1.30 4.67
CA SER A 124 7.98 1.78 5.51
C SER A 124 7.97 1.10 6.88
N GLY A 125 9.11 0.54 7.32
CA GLY A 125 9.26 -0.10 8.62
C GLY A 125 8.60 -1.48 8.75
N CYS A 126 8.15 -2.10 7.66
CA CYS A 126 7.70 -3.51 7.65
C CYS A 126 8.88 -4.49 7.79
N SER A 127 9.62 -4.42 8.91
CA SER A 127 10.89 -5.12 9.09
C SER A 127 10.77 -6.63 9.26
N SER A 128 9.58 -7.18 9.55
CA SER A 128 9.33 -8.64 9.59
C SER A 128 8.87 -9.23 8.26
N LEU A 129 8.62 -8.41 7.24
CA LEU A 129 8.09 -8.86 5.96
C LEU A 129 9.23 -9.46 5.12
N THR A 130 9.14 -10.74 4.75
CA THR A 130 10.17 -11.46 3.98
C THR A 130 9.83 -11.61 2.50
N SER A 131 8.55 -11.45 2.14
CA SER A 131 8.08 -11.48 0.76
C SER A 131 6.87 -10.57 0.59
N LEU A 132 6.70 -10.04 -0.62
CA LEU A 132 5.60 -9.15 -0.96
C LEU A 132 5.26 -9.31 -2.45
N ASP A 133 4.03 -9.72 -2.74
CA ASP A 133 3.53 -9.83 -4.11
C ASP A 133 2.91 -8.50 -4.55
N LEU A 134 3.57 -7.83 -5.50
CA LEU A 134 3.12 -6.55 -6.07
C LEU A 134 2.68 -6.68 -7.53
N THR A 135 2.50 -7.90 -8.05
CA THR A 135 2.26 -8.14 -9.49
C THR A 135 0.98 -7.49 -10.02
N ASN A 136 0.00 -7.22 -9.16
CA ASN A 136 -1.26 -6.55 -9.52
C ASN A 136 -1.21 -5.02 -9.38
N PHE A 137 -0.09 -4.44 -8.93
CA PHE A 137 0.01 -2.99 -8.77
C PHE A 137 0.08 -2.33 -10.15
N ASN A 138 -0.82 -1.39 -10.38
CA ASN A 138 -0.71 -0.40 -11.44
C ASN A 138 -0.19 0.90 -10.83
N THR A 139 1.01 1.32 -11.25
CA THR A 139 1.67 2.54 -10.74
C THR A 139 1.69 3.69 -11.75
N ALA A 140 0.99 3.58 -12.89
CA ALA A 140 1.07 4.54 -14.00
C ALA A 140 0.59 5.97 -13.66
N ASN A 141 -0.10 6.14 -12.52
CA ASN A 141 -0.54 7.44 -12.01
C ASN A 141 0.25 7.92 -10.79
N VAL A 142 1.17 7.10 -10.27
CA VAL A 142 1.94 7.43 -9.08
C VAL A 142 2.97 8.50 -9.41
N THR A 143 2.99 9.57 -8.62
CA THR A 143 3.97 10.65 -8.75
C THR A 143 5.01 10.64 -7.63
N ASN A 144 4.75 9.94 -6.53
CA ASN A 144 5.65 9.89 -5.38
C ASN A 144 5.75 8.46 -4.80
N MET A 145 6.98 7.93 -4.77
CA MET A 145 7.34 6.62 -4.21
C MET A 145 8.37 6.73 -3.07
N GLY A 146 8.56 7.93 -2.52
CA GLY A 146 9.53 8.18 -1.47
C GLY A 146 9.33 7.28 -0.25
N SER A 147 10.41 6.71 0.26
CA SER A 147 10.41 5.83 1.43
C SER A 147 9.46 4.63 1.35
N MET A 148 9.02 4.21 0.16
CA MET A 148 7.98 3.17 0.01
C MET A 148 8.35 1.86 0.71
N PHE A 149 9.63 1.47 0.68
CA PHE A 149 10.18 0.28 1.34
C PHE A 149 11.25 0.61 2.38
N PHE A 150 11.27 1.85 2.88
CA PHE A 150 12.23 2.28 3.91
C PHE A 150 12.25 1.30 5.09
N ASN A 151 13.42 0.80 5.49
CA ASN A 151 13.60 -0.12 6.62
C ASN A 151 12.77 -1.42 6.53
N CYS A 152 12.49 -1.92 5.32
CA CYS A 152 12.02 -3.29 5.12
C CYS A 152 13.18 -4.29 5.21
N SER A 153 13.82 -4.35 6.37
CA SER A 153 15.13 -4.97 6.55
C SER A 153 15.18 -6.49 6.33
N SER A 154 14.04 -7.19 6.35
CA SER A 154 13.97 -8.65 6.07
C SER A 154 13.62 -9.02 4.63
N LEU A 155 13.36 -8.05 3.74
CA LEU A 155 13.10 -8.35 2.32
C LEU A 155 14.42 -8.72 1.63
N GLU A 156 14.50 -9.94 1.10
CA GLU A 156 15.67 -10.42 0.35
C GLU A 156 15.59 -10.09 -1.15
N SER A 157 14.36 -9.98 -1.68
CA SER A 157 14.07 -9.65 -3.08
C SER A 157 12.69 -9.01 -3.23
N LEU A 158 12.50 -8.25 -4.30
CA LEU A 158 11.24 -7.64 -4.71
C LEU A 158 11.08 -7.76 -6.23
N ASN A 159 9.89 -8.14 -6.68
CA ASN A 159 9.54 -8.09 -8.11
C ASN A 159 8.80 -6.78 -8.39
N LEU A 160 9.41 -5.89 -9.16
CA LEU A 160 8.88 -4.58 -9.53
C LEU A 160 8.70 -4.41 -11.05
N ASN A 161 8.69 -5.52 -11.80
CA ASN A 161 8.74 -5.46 -13.27
C ASN A 161 7.47 -4.86 -13.90
N ASN A 162 6.36 -4.82 -13.16
CA ASN A 162 5.11 -4.15 -13.54
C ASN A 162 5.05 -2.66 -13.18
N PHE A 163 6.06 -2.11 -12.49
CA PHE A 163 6.04 -0.70 -12.09
C PHE A 163 6.28 0.19 -13.30
N ASN A 164 5.32 1.06 -13.59
CA ASN A 164 5.51 2.22 -14.44
C ASN A 164 5.86 3.43 -13.55
N THR A 165 7.07 3.96 -13.69
CA THR A 165 7.55 5.12 -12.92
C THR A 165 7.66 6.40 -13.73
N GLU A 166 7.09 6.46 -14.94
CA GLU A 166 7.25 7.59 -15.88
C GLU A 166 6.82 8.94 -15.26
N LYS A 167 5.82 8.94 -14.38
CA LYS A 167 5.32 10.15 -13.70
C LYS A 167 5.96 10.40 -12.33
N VAL A 168 6.82 9.52 -11.85
CA VAL A 168 7.41 9.63 -10.51
C VAL A 168 8.42 10.77 -10.51
N THR A 169 8.27 11.68 -9.54
CA THR A 169 9.20 12.81 -9.35
C THR A 169 10.11 12.63 -8.14
N SER A 170 9.78 11.73 -7.22
CA SER A 170 10.58 11.47 -6.02
C SER A 170 10.66 9.98 -5.71
N MET A 171 11.89 9.49 -5.60
CA MET A 171 12.28 8.15 -5.16
C MET A 171 13.19 8.20 -3.93
N LYS A 172 13.21 9.34 -3.23
CA LYS A 172 14.03 9.53 -2.03
C LYS A 172 13.80 8.42 -1.01
N TYR A 173 14.86 7.94 -0.41
CA TYR A 173 14.83 6.93 0.64
C TYR A 173 14.12 5.60 0.27
N MET A 174 13.81 5.33 -1.01
CA MET A 174 12.85 4.27 -1.40
C MET A 174 13.21 2.88 -0.85
N PHE A 175 14.50 2.54 -0.81
CA PHE A 175 15.01 1.26 -0.33
C PHE A 175 15.99 1.39 0.86
N VAL A 176 16.07 2.55 1.51
CA VAL A 176 17.00 2.77 2.63
C VAL A 176 16.85 1.67 3.67
N SER A 177 17.97 1.14 4.16
CA SER A 177 18.00 0.11 5.21
C SER A 177 17.21 -1.16 4.85
N CYS A 178 17.00 -1.45 3.56
CA CYS A 178 16.65 -2.80 3.10
C CYS A 178 17.88 -3.72 3.20
N SER A 179 18.38 -3.93 4.41
CA SER A 179 19.71 -4.52 4.65
C SER A 179 19.89 -5.94 4.13
N SER A 180 18.80 -6.72 4.01
CA SER A 180 18.82 -8.08 3.47
C SER A 180 18.60 -8.16 1.95
N LEU A 181 18.30 -7.04 1.28
CA LEU A 181 18.03 -7.03 -0.17
C LEU A 181 19.29 -7.44 -0.94
N ILE A 182 19.25 -8.58 -1.62
CA ILE A 182 20.43 -9.16 -2.30
C ILE A 182 20.56 -8.61 -3.72
N SER A 183 19.43 -8.48 -4.41
CA SER A 183 19.32 -7.97 -5.77
C SER A 183 17.94 -7.37 -6.02
N ILE A 184 17.85 -6.43 -6.95
CA ILE A 184 16.60 -5.83 -7.37
C ILE A 184 16.65 -5.55 -8.88
N ASP A 185 15.61 -5.94 -9.60
CA ASP A 185 15.44 -5.62 -11.02
C ASP A 185 14.70 -4.29 -11.15
N LEU A 186 15.38 -3.30 -11.74
CA LEU A 186 14.86 -1.95 -11.95
C LEU A 186 14.74 -1.61 -13.43
N THR A 187 14.78 -2.61 -14.32
CA THR A 187 14.73 -2.39 -15.78
C THR A 187 13.44 -1.72 -16.25
N SER A 188 12.34 -1.88 -15.51
CA SER A 188 11.05 -1.21 -15.77
C SER A 188 11.03 0.27 -15.39
N PHE A 189 12.01 0.75 -14.62
CA PHE A 189 12.00 2.12 -14.10
C PHE A 189 12.34 3.11 -15.22
N ASN A 190 11.51 4.13 -15.34
CA ASN A 190 11.80 5.35 -16.07
C ASN A 190 12.02 6.48 -15.07
N THR A 191 13.25 7.01 -15.00
CA THR A 191 13.62 8.05 -14.03
C THR A 191 13.71 9.45 -14.63
N ALA A 192 13.32 9.64 -15.90
CA ALA A 192 13.51 10.91 -16.62
C ALA A 192 12.77 12.13 -16.02
N ASN A 193 11.82 11.89 -15.11
CA ASN A 193 11.09 12.93 -14.39
C ASN A 193 11.45 13.00 -12.90
N VAL A 194 12.34 12.14 -12.41
CA VAL A 194 12.75 12.12 -11.00
C VAL A 194 13.67 13.31 -10.74
N THR A 195 13.38 14.05 -9.67
CA THR A 195 14.18 15.18 -9.21
C THR A 195 14.95 14.88 -7.91
N ASP A 196 14.55 13.84 -7.18
CA ASP A 196 15.08 13.51 -5.86
C ASP A 196 15.26 11.99 -5.70
N MET A 197 16.52 11.57 -5.56
CA MET A 197 16.98 10.20 -5.30
C MET A 197 17.86 10.13 -4.04
N CYS A 198 17.76 11.10 -3.12
CA CYS A 198 18.61 11.10 -1.94
C CYS A 198 18.47 9.79 -1.16
N ASP A 199 19.62 9.24 -0.78
CA ASP A 199 19.75 8.02 0.02
C ASP A 199 19.02 6.78 -0.54
N MET A 200 18.63 6.74 -1.82
CA MET A 200 17.69 5.74 -2.35
C MET A 200 18.04 4.28 -1.99
N PHE A 201 19.33 3.94 -1.91
CA PHE A 201 19.86 2.63 -1.53
C PHE A 201 20.76 2.66 -0.28
N ASP A 202 20.80 3.75 0.50
CA ASP A 202 21.64 3.83 1.70
C ASP A 202 21.38 2.63 2.63
N ASN A 203 22.46 2.06 3.17
CA ASN A 203 22.43 0.93 4.10
C ASN A 203 21.79 -0.35 3.52
N CYS A 204 21.78 -0.51 2.19
CA CYS A 204 21.49 -1.79 1.52
C CYS A 204 22.72 -2.72 1.57
N CYS A 205 23.11 -3.13 2.78
CA CYS A 205 24.38 -3.84 3.03
C CYS A 205 24.55 -5.17 2.26
N SER A 206 23.47 -5.87 1.91
CA SER A 206 23.52 -7.15 1.19
C SER A 206 23.42 -7.02 -0.33
N LEU A 207 23.21 -5.81 -0.86
CA LEU A 207 23.00 -5.59 -2.29
C LEU A 207 24.29 -5.83 -3.06
N LYS A 208 24.32 -6.86 -3.90
CA LYS A 208 25.56 -7.33 -4.57
C LYS A 208 25.82 -6.64 -5.90
N SER A 209 24.76 -6.26 -6.60
CA SER A 209 24.82 -5.70 -7.95
C SER A 209 23.59 -4.85 -8.20
N LEU A 210 23.75 -3.82 -9.04
CA LEU A 210 22.67 -2.94 -9.44
C LEU A 210 22.89 -2.52 -10.90
N ASP A 211 21.92 -2.83 -11.76
CA ASP A 211 21.89 -2.33 -13.13
C ASP A 211 21.11 -1.02 -13.16
N LEU A 212 21.81 0.06 -13.52
CA LEU A 212 21.26 1.41 -13.60
C LEU A 212 21.38 1.98 -15.02
N THR A 213 21.57 1.12 -16.03
CA THR A 213 21.77 1.57 -17.41
C THR A 213 20.57 2.33 -17.99
N ASN A 214 19.36 2.07 -17.49
CA ASN A 214 18.14 2.79 -17.85
C ASN A 214 17.90 4.08 -17.06
N PHE A 215 18.72 4.39 -16.06
CA PHE A 215 18.52 5.60 -15.25
C PHE A 215 18.95 6.84 -16.04
N ASN A 216 18.02 7.79 -16.16
CA ASN A 216 18.27 9.16 -16.59
C ASN A 216 18.23 10.06 -15.36
N THR A 217 19.34 10.74 -15.05
CA THR A 217 19.45 11.63 -13.89
C THR A 217 19.53 13.12 -14.25
N GLU A 218 19.21 13.51 -15.49
CA GLU A 218 19.33 14.91 -15.99
C GLU A 218 18.55 15.92 -15.15
N LYS A 219 17.40 15.52 -14.60
CA LYS A 219 16.56 16.37 -13.75
C LYS A 219 16.81 16.19 -12.25
N VAL A 220 17.68 15.27 -11.86
CA VAL A 220 17.90 14.96 -10.45
C VAL A 220 18.73 16.07 -9.82
N THR A 221 18.19 16.70 -8.79
CA THR A 221 18.85 17.79 -8.05
C THR A 221 19.49 17.30 -6.76
N ASP A 222 19.10 16.11 -6.28
CA ASP A 222 19.67 15.49 -5.08
C ASP A 222 19.86 13.98 -5.26
N MET A 223 21.11 13.54 -5.19
CA MET A 223 21.56 12.14 -5.15
C MET A 223 22.50 11.90 -3.95
N GLY A 224 22.43 12.76 -2.93
CA GLY A 224 23.26 12.66 -1.73
C GLY A 224 23.14 11.27 -1.09
N SER A 225 24.26 10.67 -0.73
CA SER A 225 24.34 9.40 -0.01
C SER A 225 23.57 8.23 -0.63
N MET A 226 23.25 8.30 -1.93
CA MET A 226 22.39 7.33 -2.63
C MET A 226 22.85 5.87 -2.47
N PHE A 227 24.15 5.64 -2.33
CA PHE A 227 24.77 4.31 -2.20
C PHE A 227 25.64 4.19 -0.93
N ASP A 228 25.44 5.06 0.06
CA ASP A 228 26.19 4.98 1.30
C ASP A 228 25.92 3.63 1.99
N ASN A 229 26.95 3.08 2.65
CA ASN A 229 26.86 1.82 3.38
C ASN A 229 26.40 0.59 2.55
N CYS A 230 26.41 0.65 1.21
CA CYS A 230 26.23 -0.52 0.32
C CYS A 230 27.47 -1.42 0.30
N SER A 231 27.85 -1.99 1.45
CA SER A 231 29.13 -2.68 1.65
C SER A 231 29.36 -3.94 0.78
N SER A 232 28.30 -4.56 0.26
CA SER A 232 28.41 -5.71 -0.66
C SER A 232 28.46 -5.33 -2.15
N LEU A 233 28.26 -4.05 -2.49
CA LEU A 233 28.26 -3.60 -3.88
C LEU A 233 29.71 -3.50 -4.38
N ALA A 234 30.10 -4.42 -5.25
CA ALA A 234 31.49 -4.53 -5.69
C ALA A 234 31.90 -3.46 -6.71
N SER A 235 30.96 -3.06 -7.58
CA SER A 235 31.16 -2.02 -8.59
C SER A 235 29.82 -1.44 -9.02
N LEU A 236 29.86 -0.25 -9.62
CA LEU A 236 28.67 0.43 -10.14
C LEU A 236 29.00 1.13 -11.46
N ASN A 237 28.16 0.92 -12.46
CA ASN A 237 28.26 1.64 -13.73
C ASN A 237 27.44 2.93 -13.65
N LEU A 238 28.11 4.06 -13.54
CA LEU A 238 27.51 5.39 -13.44
C LEU A 238 27.67 6.23 -14.72
N THR A 239 27.95 5.61 -15.86
CA THR A 239 28.22 6.34 -17.11
C THR A 239 27.05 7.19 -17.62
N ASN A 240 25.81 6.84 -17.26
CA ASN A 240 24.61 7.60 -17.62
C ASN A 240 24.20 8.64 -16.55
N PHE A 241 24.95 8.74 -15.45
CA PHE A 241 24.65 9.71 -14.40
C PHE A 241 25.21 11.08 -14.77
N ASN A 242 24.34 12.09 -14.72
CA ASN A 242 24.71 13.49 -14.77
C ASN A 242 25.12 13.93 -13.35
N THR A 243 26.44 13.93 -13.08
CA THR A 243 27.04 14.29 -11.78
C THR A 243 28.09 15.36 -11.94
#